data_AF-A0AA38IBT2-F1
#
_entry.id   AF-A0AA38IBT2-F1
#
_cell.length_a   1.000
_cell.length_b   1.000
_cell.length_c   1.000
_cell.angle_alpha   90.00
_cell.angle_beta   90.00
_cell.angle_gamma   90.00
#
_symmetry.space_group_name_H-M   'P 1'
#
loop_
_entity.id
_entity.type
_entity.pdbx_description
1 polymer ?
#
loop_
_entity_poly.entity_id
_entity_poly.type
_entity_poly.pdbx_seq_one_letter_code
_entity_poly.pdbx_strand_id
1 'polypeptide(L)'
;MDTRERLEQTKDVLPKEFQWKLQEAKKEKRKGSAKGGIITGVKKDIKETEEGAMEMEGIVERKLTVNKKRWNICTIYSRGMRNTKQEI
;
A
#
# COMPACT_ATOMS: atom_id res chain seq x y z
N MET A 1 -14.96 16.85 -4.48
CA MET A 1 -14.56 15.50 -4.85
C MET A 1 -13.74 14.94 -3.71
N ASP A 2 -14.30 13.96 -3.01
CA ASP A 2 -13.67 13.33 -1.85
C ASP A 2 -12.46 12.50 -2.31
N THR A 3 -11.43 12.37 -1.47
CA THR A 3 -10.23 11.58 -1.80
C THR A 3 -10.60 10.11 -2.01
N ARG A 4 -11.66 9.64 -1.35
CA ARG A 4 -12.25 8.28 -1.50
C ARG A 4 -12.88 8.03 -2.86
N GLU A 5 -13.56 9.02 -3.39
CA GLU A 5 -14.32 8.91 -4.66
C GLU A 5 -13.37 8.73 -5.86
N ARG A 6 -12.28 9.51 -5.89
CA ARG A 6 -11.24 9.41 -6.91
C ARG A 6 -10.46 8.09 -6.82
N LEU A 7 -10.40 7.53 -5.63
CA LEU A 7 -9.77 6.26 -5.30
C LEU A 7 -10.55 5.06 -5.85
N GLU A 8 -11.87 5.06 -5.65
CA GLU A 8 -12.77 4.03 -6.16
C GLU A 8 -12.77 4.03 -7.69
N GLN A 9 -12.80 5.21 -8.31
CA GLN A 9 -12.62 5.36 -9.77
C GLN A 9 -11.28 4.80 -10.26
N THR A 10 -10.24 4.89 -9.43
CA THR A 10 -8.93 4.31 -9.79
C THR A 10 -9.00 2.78 -9.79
N LYS A 11 -9.79 2.14 -8.93
CA LYS A 11 -9.94 0.67 -8.92
C LYS A 11 -10.57 0.13 -10.20
N ASP A 12 -11.46 0.89 -10.83
CA ASP A 12 -12.16 0.47 -12.05
C ASP A 12 -11.25 0.44 -13.29
N VAL A 13 -10.18 1.25 -13.30
CA VAL A 13 -9.19 1.27 -14.39
C VAL A 13 -8.01 0.33 -14.14
N LEU A 14 -7.90 -0.26 -12.95
CA LEU A 14 -6.80 -1.15 -12.64
C LEU A 14 -7.02 -2.57 -13.18
N PRO A 15 -5.94 -3.25 -13.60
CA PRO A 15 -5.99 -4.64 -14.04
C PRO A 15 -6.73 -5.55 -13.05
N LYS A 16 -7.74 -6.27 -13.55
CA LYS A 16 -8.62 -7.13 -12.74
C LYS A 16 -7.95 -8.43 -12.31
N GLU A 17 -6.79 -8.76 -12.87
CA GLU A 17 -5.97 -9.92 -12.53
C GLU A 17 -5.30 -9.78 -11.16
N PHE A 18 -5.38 -8.60 -10.54
CA PHE A 18 -4.73 -8.29 -9.27
C PHE A 18 -5.75 -7.98 -8.16
N GLN A 19 -5.35 -8.31 -6.94
CA GLN A 19 -5.94 -7.88 -5.68
C GLN A 19 -5.23 -6.60 -5.23
N TRP A 20 -5.92 -5.47 -5.41
CA TRP A 20 -5.41 -4.15 -5.06
C TRP A 20 -5.69 -3.83 -3.59
N LYS A 21 -4.65 -3.37 -2.88
CA LYS A 21 -4.79 -2.70 -1.58
C LYS A 21 -4.29 -1.28 -1.71
N LEU A 22 -4.88 -0.42 -0.89
CA LEU A 22 -4.52 0.96 -0.89
C LEU A 22 -4.58 1.55 0.52
N GLN A 23 -3.50 2.22 0.86
CA GLN A 23 -3.41 3.14 1.98
C GLN A 23 -3.67 4.57 1.49
N GLU A 24 -4.67 5.23 2.10
CA GLU A 24 -5.03 6.60 1.74
C GLU A 24 -3.90 7.59 2.04
N ALA A 25 -3.71 8.56 1.13
CA ALA A 25 -2.77 9.64 1.36
C ALA A 25 -3.34 10.62 2.40
N LYS A 26 -2.59 10.94 3.44
CA LYS A 26 -2.96 12.00 4.39
C LYS A 26 -2.48 13.37 3.90
N LYS A 27 -3.30 14.38 4.15
CA LYS A 27 -2.94 15.78 3.91
C LYS A 27 -2.28 16.34 5.16
N GLU A 28 -1.07 16.86 5.01
CA GLU A 28 -0.35 17.52 6.11
C GLU A 28 -1.01 18.85 6.53
N LYS A 29 -1.72 19.52 5.61
CA LYS A 29 -2.46 20.78 5.85
C LYS A 29 -3.72 20.85 4.99
N ARG A 30 -4.68 21.71 5.36
CA ARG A 30 -5.95 21.93 4.63
C ARG A 30 -5.76 22.31 3.14
N LYS A 31 -4.64 22.94 2.78
CA LYS A 31 -4.17 23.23 1.40
C LYS A 31 -2.78 22.61 1.09
N GLY A 32 -2.40 21.53 1.76
CA GLY A 32 -1.13 20.83 1.53
C GLY A 32 -1.23 19.74 0.47
N SER A 33 -0.10 19.35 -0.12
CA SER A 33 -0.01 18.17 -0.99
C SER A 33 -0.39 16.91 -0.21
N ALA A 34 -1.12 16.00 -0.86
CA ALA A 34 -1.34 14.66 -0.35
C ALA A 34 0.03 13.94 -0.18
N LYS A 35 0.25 13.29 0.96
CA LYS A 35 1.45 12.51 1.26
C LYS A 35 1.07 11.07 1.59
N GLY A 36 1.93 10.12 1.24
CA GLY A 36 1.88 8.79 1.84
C GLY A 36 0.85 7.81 1.28
N GLY A 37 0.14 8.15 0.19
CA GLY A 37 -0.73 7.19 -0.45
C GLY A 37 0.09 6.06 -1.08
N ILE A 38 -0.21 4.82 -0.73
CA ILE A 38 0.45 3.63 -1.27
C ILE A 38 -0.61 2.78 -1.97
N ILE A 39 -0.36 2.43 -3.23
CA ILE A 39 -1.14 1.41 -3.95
C ILE A 39 -0.27 0.19 -4.19
N THR A 40 -0.79 -1.00 -3.87
CA THR A 40 -0.10 -2.27 -4.11
C THR A 40 -1.06 -3.27 -4.73
N GLY A 41 -0.58 -4.03 -5.71
CA GLY A 41 -1.35 -5.06 -6.40
C GLY A 41 -0.63 -6.41 -6.29
N VAL A 42 -1.38 -7.44 -5.87
CA VAL A 42 -0.91 -8.83 -5.85
C VAL A 42 -1.72 -9.61 -6.85
N LYS A 43 -1.07 -10.37 -7.74
CA LYS A 43 -1.79 -11.15 -8.75
C LYS A 43 -2.67 -12.21 -8.07
N LYS A 44 -3.92 -12.39 -8.53
CA LYS A 44 -4.94 -13.24 -7.89
C LYS A 44 -4.57 -14.73 -7.78
N ASP A 45 -3.64 -15.19 -8.61
CA ASP A 45 -3.08 -16.55 -8.57
C ASP A 45 -2.01 -16.73 -7.47
N ILE A 46 -1.57 -15.65 -6.83
CA ILE A 46 -0.65 -15.66 -5.69
C ILE A 46 -1.46 -15.66 -4.40
N LYS A 47 -1.15 -16.61 -3.51
CA LYS A 47 -1.77 -16.66 -2.19
C LYS A 47 -1.17 -15.56 -1.30
N GLU A 48 -1.99 -14.60 -0.89
CA GLU A 48 -1.65 -13.63 0.14
C GLU A 48 -2.24 -14.06 1.50
N THR A 49 -1.49 -13.79 2.58
CA THR A 49 -2.01 -13.85 3.95
C THR A 49 -1.95 -12.47 4.57
N GLU A 50 -3.03 -12.10 5.24
CA GLU A 50 -3.12 -10.83 5.99
C GLU A 50 -2.68 -11.01 7.45
N GLU A 51 -2.46 -12.25 7.89
CA GLU A 51 -2.17 -12.57 9.29
C GLU A 51 -0.83 -11.96 9.73
N GLY A 52 -0.92 -11.03 10.68
CA GLY A 52 0.20 -10.27 11.22
C GLY A 52 0.89 -9.35 10.19
N ALA A 53 0.23 -9.01 9.08
CA ALA A 53 0.74 -8.00 8.15
C ALA A 53 0.65 -6.62 8.80
N MET A 54 1.75 -5.88 8.79
CA MET A 54 1.80 -4.52 9.32
C MET A 54 1.28 -3.50 8.29
N GLU A 55 0.35 -2.64 8.71
CA GLU A 55 -0.05 -1.46 7.96
C GLU A 55 0.05 -0.22 8.87
N MET A 56 1.04 0.63 8.61
CA MET A 56 1.27 1.91 9.30
C MET A 56 1.33 3.03 8.25
N GLU A 57 1.13 4.29 8.65
CA GLU A 57 1.18 5.39 7.68
C GLU A 57 2.52 5.44 6.94
N GLY A 58 2.49 5.28 5.62
CA GLY A 58 3.67 5.19 4.78
C GLY A 58 4.37 3.82 4.78
N ILE A 59 3.81 2.80 5.42
CA ILE A 59 4.35 1.42 5.45
C ILE A 59 3.23 0.41 5.20
N VAL A 60 3.40 -0.43 4.19
CA VAL A 60 2.50 -1.55 3.89
C VAL A 60 3.30 -2.82 3.76
N GLU A 61 3.06 -3.80 4.63
CA GLU A 61 3.58 -5.15 4.53
C GLU A 61 2.58 -6.07 3.83
N ARG A 62 3.05 -6.91 2.91
CA ARG A 62 2.26 -7.96 2.25
C ARG A 62 2.99 -9.28 2.31
N LYS A 63 2.32 -10.30 2.86
CA LYS A 63 2.89 -11.64 3.00
C LYS A 63 2.32 -12.56 1.95
N LEU A 64 3.18 -13.04 1.05
CA LEU A 64 2.82 -13.81 -0.13
C LEU A 64 3.39 -15.22 -0.04
N THR A 65 2.70 -16.19 -0.63
CA THR A 65 3.24 -17.52 -0.89
C THR A 65 3.36 -17.73 -2.39
N VAL A 66 4.59 -17.84 -2.88
CA VAL A 66 4.92 -18.07 -4.29
C VAL A 66 5.78 -19.32 -4.37
N ASN A 67 5.40 -20.30 -5.19
CA ASN A 67 6.14 -21.56 -5.35
C ASN A 67 6.47 -22.26 -4.02
N LYS A 68 5.48 -22.34 -3.11
CA LYS A 68 5.59 -22.89 -1.74
C LYS A 68 6.59 -22.15 -0.82
N LYS A 69 7.15 -21.02 -1.25
CA LYS A 69 8.00 -20.14 -0.42
C LYS A 69 7.20 -18.95 0.07
N ARG A 70 7.42 -18.56 1.32
CA ARG A 70 6.84 -17.36 1.92
C ARG A 70 7.73 -16.15 1.61
N TRP A 71 7.11 -15.04 1.27
CA TRP A 71 7.72 -13.76 0.97
C TRP A 71 7.03 -12.68 1.78
N ASN A 72 7.79 -11.81 2.44
CA ASN A 72 7.25 -10.63 3.09
C ASN A 72 7.74 -9.41 2.31
N ILE A 73 6.83 -8.71 1.66
CA ILE A 73 7.12 -7.52 0.87
C ILE A 73 6.73 -6.30 1.71
N CYS A 74 7.71 -5.50 2.11
CA CYS A 74 7.48 -4.24 2.81
C CYS A 74 7.64 -3.07 1.83
N THR A 75 6.58 -2.28 1.66
CA THR A 75 6.56 -1.07 0.83
C THR A 75 6.58 0.14 1.75
N ILE A 76 7.58 1.00 1.58
CA ILE A 76 7.81 2.14 2.47
C ILE A 76 7.84 3.42 1.65
N TYR A 77 6.91 4.32 1.92
CA TYR A 77 6.91 5.67 1.43
C TYR A 77 7.63 6.58 2.43
N SER A 78 8.79 7.11 2.03
CA SER A 78 9.55 8.07 2.83
C SER A 78 9.87 9.32 2.02
N ARG A 79 9.64 10.50 2.62
CA ARG A 79 10.15 11.79 2.09
C ARG A 79 11.57 12.11 2.57
N GLY A 80 12.16 11.26 3.40
CA GLY A 80 13.49 11.44 4.00
C GLY A 80 14.01 10.11 4.53
N MET A 81 14.63 9.34 3.64
CA MET A 81 15.06 7.95 3.90
C MET A 81 15.95 7.79 5.15
N ARG A 82 16.67 8.86 5.54
CA ARG A 82 17.59 8.88 6.69
C ARG A 82 16.88 8.76 8.04
N ASN A 83 15.65 9.28 8.17
CA ASN A 83 14.89 9.26 9.42
C ASN A 83 14.00 8.02 9.53
N THR A 84 13.53 7.48 8.40
CA THR A 84 12.60 6.34 8.36
C THR A 84 13.23 5.02 8.85
N LYS A 85 14.55 4.87 8.79
CA LYS A 85 15.25 3.66 9.28
C LYS A 85 15.24 3.48 10.82
N GLN A 86 14.88 4.51 11.59
CA GLN A 86 14.87 4.44 13.05
C GLN A 86 13.55 3.94 13.63
N GLU A 87 12.49 3.86 12.81
CA GLU A 87 11.12 3.53 13.25
C GLU A 87 10.63 2.14 12.78
N ILE A 88 11.48 1.40 12.04
CA ILE A 88 11.22 0.05 11.50
C ILE A 88 12.22 -0.93 12.13
#